data_AF-A0A7J7X436-F1
#
_entry.id   AF-A0A7J7X436-F1
#
_cell.length_a   1.000
_cell.length_b   1.000
_cell.length_c   1.000
_cell.angle_alpha   90.00
_cell.angle_beta   90.00
_cell.angle_gamma   90.00
#
_symmetry.space_group_name_H-M   'P 1'
#
loop_
_entity.id
_entity.type
_entity.pdbx_description
1 polymer ?
#
loop_
_entity_poly.entity_id
_entity_poly.type
_entity_poly.pdbx_seq_one_letter_code
_entity_poly.pdbx_strand_id
1 'polypeptide(L)'
;MESWLETHWARPFHLAFVFCLALGLLLTIKLYVRRQRLLRDLRAFPGPAASLFPGHQKLLEGENFEKLEEIVEKYPCAFPFWIGPFQAFFYIYDLDYAKTFLSRTDPKSNYLYKFLVPSVGEGLLNLNGPKWFQH
;
A
#
# COMPACT_ATOMS: atom_id res chain seq x y z
N MET A 1 8.21 14.66 52.15
CA MET A 1 8.88 15.29 51.00
C MET A 1 8.87 14.38 49.76
N GLU A 2 7.96 13.40 49.67
CA GLU A 2 7.93 12.43 48.55
C GLU A 2 6.83 12.73 47.52
N SER A 3 5.76 13.43 47.91
CA SER A 3 4.62 13.75 47.03
C SER A 3 4.95 14.68 45.86
N TRP A 4 6.05 15.43 45.93
CA TRP A 4 6.43 16.44 44.92
C TRP A 4 7.16 15.82 43.72
N LEU A 5 7.86 14.70 43.92
CA LEU A 5 8.57 13.96 42.88
C LEU A 5 7.59 13.13 42.03
N GLU A 6 6.64 12.46 42.67
CA GLU A 6 5.60 11.65 42.01
C GLU A 6 4.73 12.46 41.03
N THR A 7 4.36 13.68 41.40
CA THR A 7 3.55 14.55 40.52
C THR A 7 4.34 15.10 39.32
N HIS A 8 5.67 15.17 39.41
CA HIS A 8 6.51 15.71 38.34
C HIS A 8 6.69 14.71 37.19
N TRP A 9 6.75 13.41 37.52
CA TRP A 9 6.90 12.33 36.52
C TRP A 9 5.57 11.88 35.91
N ALA A 10 4.44 11.99 36.61
CA ALA A 10 3.14 11.63 36.05
C ALA A 10 2.72 12.51 34.84
N ARG A 11 3.05 13.80 34.89
CA ARG A 11 2.70 14.77 33.83
C ARG A 11 3.29 14.44 32.46
N PRO A 12 4.60 14.18 32.29
CA PRO A 12 5.17 13.81 31.00
C PRO A 12 4.62 12.47 30.49
N PHE A 13 4.35 11.48 31.36
CA PHE A 13 3.74 10.23 30.93
C PHE A 13 2.30 10.41 30.43
N HIS A 14 1.49 11.24 31.10
CA HIS A 14 0.16 11.59 30.62
C HIS A 14 0.20 12.34 29.27
N LEU A 15 1.11 13.30 29.12
CA LEU A 15 1.29 14.03 27.86
C LEU A 15 1.74 13.08 26.74
N ALA A 16 2.71 12.21 27.00
CA ALA A 16 3.16 11.20 26.05
C ALA A 16 2.04 10.22 25.67
N PHE A 17 1.24 9.78 26.64
CA PHE A 17 0.10 8.90 26.40
C PHE A 17 -0.95 9.59 25.50
N VAL A 18 -1.37 10.81 25.85
CA VAL A 18 -2.33 11.58 25.04
C VAL A 18 -1.77 11.84 23.64
N PHE A 19 -0.47 12.17 23.52
CA PHE A 19 0.18 12.38 22.25
C PHE A 19 0.20 11.10 21.39
N CYS A 20 0.57 9.95 21.97
CA CYS A 20 0.52 8.65 21.30
C CYS A 20 -0.91 8.30 20.85
N LEU A 21 -1.92 8.58 21.69
CA LEU A 21 -3.32 8.32 21.39
C LEU A 21 -3.83 9.21 20.24
N ALA A 22 -3.44 10.49 20.24
CA ALA A 22 -3.72 11.41 19.15
C ALA A 22 -3.05 10.98 17.84
N LEU A 23 -1.77 10.58 17.88
CA LEU A 23 -1.06 10.05 16.72
C LEU A 23 -1.72 8.78 16.19
N GLY A 24 -2.08 7.84 17.08
CA GLY A 24 -2.80 6.63 16.73
C GLY A 24 -4.12 6.94 16.03
N LEU A 25 -4.90 7.88 16.56
CA LEU A 25 -6.16 8.32 15.95
C LEU A 25 -5.95 8.98 14.58
N LEU A 26 -4.95 9.83 14.43
CA LEU A 26 -4.62 10.44 13.13
C LEU A 26 -4.21 9.40 12.10
N LEU A 27 -3.42 8.40 12.50
CA LEU A 27 -3.01 7.31 11.63
C LEU A 27 -4.21 6.44 11.20
N THR A 28 -5.11 6.10 12.13
CA THR A 28 -6.31 5.30 11.81
C THR A 28 -7.23 6.06 10.86
N ILE A 29 -7.48 7.36 11.09
CA ILE A 29 -8.27 8.20 10.18
C ILE A 29 -7.62 8.26 8.80
N LYS A 30 -6.30 8.49 8.73
CA LYS A 30 -5.55 8.56 7.46
C LYS A 30 -5.67 7.25 6.68
N LEU A 31 -5.50 6.11 7.35
CA LEU A 31 -5.63 4.78 6.75
C LEU A 31 -7.07 4.49 6.31
N TYR A 32 -8.05 4.88 7.11
CA TYR A 32 -9.47 4.73 6.78
C TYR A 32 -9.85 5.53 5.52
N VAL A 33 -9.50 6.81 5.47
CA VAL A 33 -9.77 7.68 4.31
C VAL A 33 -9.02 7.17 3.07
N ARG A 34 -7.80 6.65 3.23
CA ARG A 34 -7.06 6.03 2.12
C ARG A 34 -7.80 4.81 1.58
N ARG A 35 -8.25 3.91 2.46
CA ARG A 35 -9.00 2.71 2.08
C ARG A 35 -10.29 3.06 1.35
N GLN A 36 -11.04 4.04 1.85
CA GLN A 36 -12.28 4.50 1.21
C GLN A 36 -12.03 5.06 -0.20
N ARG A 37 -10.96 5.85 -0.38
CA ARG A 37 -10.56 6.33 -1.71
C ARG A 37 -10.23 5.19 -2.66
N LEU A 38 -9.40 4.24 -2.22
CA LEU A 38 -9.03 3.08 -3.03
C LEU A 38 -10.27 2.26 -3.42
N LEU A 39 -11.19 1.99 -2.50
CA LEU A 39 -12.43 1.28 -2.82
C LEU A 39 -13.30 2.03 -3.83
N ARG A 40 -13.37 3.35 -3.73
CA ARG A 40 -14.13 4.17 -4.66
C ARG A 40 -13.51 4.12 -6.06
N ASP A 41 -12.20 4.30 -6.15
CA ASP A 41 -11.49 4.39 -7.43
C ASP A 41 -11.42 3.00 -8.11
N LEU A 42 -11.33 1.92 -7.33
CA LEU A 42 -11.33 0.54 -7.83
C LEU A 42 -12.74 -0.03 -8.06
N ARG A 43 -13.81 0.71 -7.75
CA ARG A 43 -15.20 0.24 -7.90
C ARG A 43 -15.56 -0.10 -9.35
N ALA A 44 -14.91 0.55 -10.31
CA ALA A 44 -15.13 0.30 -11.74
C ALA A 44 -14.59 -1.07 -12.19
N PHE A 45 -13.70 -1.69 -11.41
CA PHE A 45 -13.05 -2.94 -11.78
C PHE A 45 -13.61 -4.09 -10.95
N PRO A 46 -14.30 -5.05 -11.59
CA PRO A 46 -14.69 -6.27 -10.90
C PRO A 46 -13.43 -7.05 -10.50
N GLY A 47 -13.45 -7.66 -9.33
CA GLY A 47 -12.30 -8.41 -8.82
C GLY A 47 -12.70 -9.42 -7.77
N PRO A 48 -11.78 -10.34 -7.43
CA PRO A 48 -12.02 -11.33 -6.39
C PRO A 48 -12.39 -10.66 -5.06
N ALA A 49 -13.27 -11.31 -4.30
CA ALA A 49 -13.72 -10.79 -3.02
C ALA A 49 -12.54 -10.78 -2.04
N ALA A 50 -11.99 -9.59 -1.77
CA ALA A 50 -10.91 -9.43 -0.83
C ALA A 50 -11.40 -9.69 0.59
N SER A 51 -10.78 -10.64 1.30
CA SER A 51 -11.00 -10.80 2.73
C SER A 51 -10.38 -9.60 3.49
N LEU A 52 -11.03 -9.09 4.54
CA LEU A 52 -10.61 -7.85 5.20
C LEU A 52 -9.19 -7.89 5.79
N PHE A 53 -8.77 -9.04 6.31
CA PHE A 53 -7.50 -9.21 7.03
C PHE A 53 -6.38 -9.84 6.19
N PRO A 54 -6.50 -11.10 5.71
CA PRO A 54 -5.49 -11.66 4.83
C PRO A 54 -5.52 -11.06 3.42
N GLY A 55 -6.50 -10.20 3.08
CA GLY A 55 -6.61 -9.65 1.73
C GLY A 55 -6.75 -10.78 0.72
N HIS A 56 -5.87 -10.76 -0.28
CA HIS A 56 -5.67 -11.83 -1.25
C HIS A 56 -4.37 -12.61 -1.02
N GLN A 57 -3.79 -12.56 0.18
CA GLN A 57 -2.51 -13.24 0.49
C GLN A 57 -2.57 -14.75 0.27
N LYS A 58 -3.74 -15.38 0.46
CA LYS A 58 -3.96 -16.80 0.10
C LYS A 58 -3.79 -17.10 -1.39
N LEU A 59 -3.93 -16.11 -2.25
CA LEU A 59 -3.64 -16.23 -3.69
C LEU A 59 -2.13 -16.21 -3.97
N LEU A 60 -1.33 -15.59 -3.08
CA LEU A 60 0.13 -15.52 -3.16
C LEU A 60 0.86 -16.64 -2.41
N GLU A 61 0.22 -17.25 -1.41
CA GLU A 61 0.83 -18.25 -0.51
C GLU A 61 1.03 -19.64 -1.12
N GLY A 62 0.59 -19.87 -2.36
CA GLY A 62 0.90 -21.11 -3.08
C GLY A 62 1.09 -20.81 -4.55
N GLU A 63 1.90 -21.61 -5.22
CA GLU A 63 2.16 -21.63 -6.67
C GLU A 63 0.91 -21.96 -7.50
N ASN A 64 -0.24 -21.38 -7.14
CA ASN A 64 -1.51 -21.53 -7.83
C ASN A 64 -1.57 -20.56 -9.01
N PHE A 65 -0.60 -20.65 -9.92
CA PHE A 65 -0.71 -19.98 -11.23
C PHE A 65 -2.03 -20.35 -11.90
N GLU A 66 -2.52 -21.57 -11.70
CA GLU A 66 -3.84 -22.04 -12.14
C GLU A 66 -5.00 -21.16 -11.62
N LYS A 67 -4.96 -20.73 -10.35
CA LYS A 67 -5.99 -19.82 -9.81
C LYS A 67 -5.86 -18.42 -10.36
N LEU A 68 -4.64 -17.99 -10.68
CA LEU A 68 -4.42 -16.70 -11.32
C LEU A 68 -4.99 -16.72 -12.74
N GLU A 69 -4.80 -17.82 -13.48
CA GLU A 69 -5.37 -18.03 -14.81
C GLU A 69 -6.91 -18.00 -14.76
N GLU A 70 -7.54 -18.69 -13.81
CA GLU A 70 -9.00 -18.64 -13.62
C GLU A 70 -9.50 -17.20 -13.32
N ILE A 71 -8.74 -16.42 -12.53
CA ILE A 71 -9.07 -15.02 -12.24
C ILE A 71 -8.90 -14.14 -13.48
N VAL A 72 -7.84 -14.33 -14.26
CA VAL A 72 -7.58 -13.59 -15.50
C VAL A 72 -8.64 -13.90 -16.55
N GLU A 73 -9.09 -15.16 -16.65
CA GLU A 73 -10.18 -15.56 -17.53
C GLU A 73 -11.51 -14.94 -17.09
N LYS A 74 -11.78 -14.93 -15.77
CA LYS A 74 -13.03 -14.42 -15.19
C LYS A 74 -13.16 -12.90 -15.22
N TYR A 75 -12.05 -12.18 -15.05
CA TYR A 75 -12.02 -10.73 -15.07
C TYR A 75 -11.17 -10.31 -16.27
N PRO A 76 -11.76 -9.87 -17.39
CA PRO A 76 -10.95 -9.38 -18.50
C PRO A 76 -10.29 -8.03 -18.14
N CYS A 77 -9.20 -7.72 -18.84
CA CYS A 77 -8.45 -6.46 -18.78
C CYS A 77 -7.56 -6.26 -17.54
N ALA A 78 -8.17 -6.13 -16.37
CA ALA A 78 -7.45 -5.84 -15.14
C ALA A 78 -8.29 -6.15 -13.90
N PHE A 79 -7.63 -6.46 -12.78
CA PHE A 79 -8.30 -6.63 -11.50
C PHE A 79 -7.53 -5.96 -10.34
N PRO A 80 -8.28 -5.44 -9.33
CA PRO A 80 -7.68 -4.97 -8.10
C PRO A 80 -7.25 -6.13 -7.20
N PHE A 81 -6.03 -6.06 -6.70
CA PHE A 81 -5.45 -7.02 -5.78
C PHE A 81 -5.15 -6.34 -4.45
N TRP A 82 -5.43 -7.00 -3.33
CA TRP A 82 -5.31 -6.39 -1.99
C TRP A 82 -4.26 -7.12 -1.16
N ILE A 83 -3.28 -6.37 -0.66
CA ILE A 83 -2.29 -6.85 0.30
C ILE A 83 -2.66 -6.26 1.67
N GLY A 84 -3.29 -7.09 2.50
CA GLY A 84 -3.87 -6.66 3.76
C GLY A 84 -5.00 -5.62 3.58
N PRO A 85 -5.34 -4.88 4.65
CA PRO A 85 -6.54 -4.02 4.66
C PRO A 85 -6.39 -2.66 3.97
N PHE A 86 -5.16 -2.15 3.76
CA PHE A 86 -4.92 -0.75 3.38
C PHE A 86 -4.12 -0.55 2.10
N GLN A 87 -3.61 -1.63 1.50
CA GLN A 87 -2.79 -1.54 0.30
C GLN A 87 -3.47 -2.33 -0.83
N ALA A 88 -3.72 -1.65 -1.94
CA ALA A 88 -4.19 -2.25 -3.17
C ALA A 88 -3.12 -2.11 -4.25
N PHE A 89 -3.05 -3.12 -5.11
CA PHE A 89 -2.30 -3.19 -6.35
C PHE A 89 -3.28 -3.43 -7.48
N PHE A 90 -2.84 -3.11 -8.69
CA PHE A 90 -3.66 -3.27 -9.87
C PHE A 90 -2.90 -4.14 -10.85
N TYR A 91 -3.47 -5.31 -11.15
CA TYR A 91 -2.91 -6.23 -12.13
C TYR A 91 -3.53 -5.90 -13.48
N ILE A 92 -2.69 -5.48 -14.42
CA ILE A 92 -3.08 -5.16 -15.80
C ILE A 92 -2.36 -6.15 -16.71
N TYR A 93 -3.13 -6.88 -17.50
CA TYR A 93 -2.60 -7.86 -18.47
C TYR A 93 -3.13 -7.61 -19.89
N ASP A 94 -4.12 -6.72 -20.04
CA ASP A 94 -4.53 -6.25 -21.36
C ASP A 94 -3.53 -5.24 -21.94
N LEU A 95 -3.22 -5.42 -23.22
CA LEU A 95 -2.18 -4.67 -23.92
C LEU A 95 -2.54 -3.19 -24.07
N ASP A 96 -3.81 -2.87 -24.34
CA ASP A 96 -4.25 -1.49 -24.55
C ASP A 96 -4.25 -0.71 -23.24
N TYR A 97 -4.66 -1.35 -22.14
CA TYR A 97 -4.52 -0.80 -20.80
C TYR A 97 -3.05 -0.63 -20.41
N ALA A 98 -2.23 -1.67 -20.59
CA ALA A 98 -0.80 -1.62 -20.25
C ALA A 98 -0.10 -0.50 -21.02
N LYS A 99 -0.37 -0.33 -22.31
CA LYS A 99 0.16 0.77 -23.13
C LYS A 99 -0.25 2.14 -22.60
N THR A 100 -1.48 2.29 -22.14
CA THR A 100 -1.98 3.55 -21.58
C THR A 100 -1.21 3.94 -20.31
N PHE A 101 -0.90 2.99 -19.42
CA PHE A 101 -0.12 3.27 -18.22
C PHE A 101 1.38 3.41 -18.50
N LEU A 102 1.95 2.57 -19.36
CA LEU A 102 3.38 2.57 -19.66
C LEU A 102 3.83 3.74 -20.55
N SER A 103 2.92 4.31 -21.34
CA SER A 103 3.21 5.51 -22.14
C SER A 103 3.32 6.78 -21.29
N ARG A 104 2.84 6.74 -20.04
CA ARG A 104 2.93 7.87 -19.11
C ARG A 104 4.26 7.86 -18.37
N THR A 105 4.78 9.04 -18.08
CA THR A 105 6.00 9.22 -17.27
C THR A 105 5.69 9.22 -15.77
N ASP A 106 4.76 8.37 -15.34
CA ASP A 106 4.41 8.24 -13.93
C ASP A 106 5.58 7.63 -13.13
N PRO A 107 5.79 8.06 -11.88
CA PRO A 107 6.83 7.49 -11.05
C PRO A 107 6.53 6.04 -10.68
N LYS A 108 7.59 5.26 -10.51
CA LYS A 108 7.50 3.88 -10.01
C LYS A 108 6.88 3.85 -8.61
N SER A 109 6.22 2.74 -8.27
CA SER A 109 5.58 2.57 -6.97
C SER A 109 6.59 2.65 -5.83
N ASN A 110 6.53 3.73 -5.05
CA ASN A 110 7.38 3.90 -3.86
C ASN A 110 7.22 2.76 -2.84
N TYR A 111 6.06 2.10 -2.80
CA TYR A 111 5.85 0.99 -1.86
C TYR A 111 6.76 -0.21 -2.18
N LEU A 112 6.81 -0.65 -3.44
CA LEU A 112 7.61 -1.82 -3.84
C LEU A 112 9.10 -1.48 -3.89
N TYR A 113 9.44 -0.34 -4.49
CA TYR A 113 10.84 0.03 -4.71
C TYR A 113 11.57 0.40 -3.41
N LYS A 114 10.85 0.87 -2.37
CA LYS A 114 11.45 1.11 -1.05
C LYS A 114 12.06 -0.16 -0.42
N PHE A 115 11.54 -1.34 -0.73
CA PHE A 115 12.12 -2.61 -0.27
C PHE A 115 13.39 -3.00 -1.04
N LEU A 116 13.59 -2.45 -2.24
CA LEU A 116 14.77 -2.71 -3.07
C LEU A 116 15.91 -1.72 -2.80
N VAL A 117 15.61 -0.53 -2.27
CA VAL A 117 16.60 0.50 -1.94
C VAL A 117 17.75 -0.01 -1.05
N PRO A 118 17.52 -0.78 0.04
CA PRO A 118 18.62 -1.27 0.88
C PRO A 118 19.60 -2.19 0.15
N SER A 119 19.14 -2.92 -0.87
CA SER A 119 19.95 -3.92 -1.58
C SER A 119 20.63 -3.35 -2.83
N VAL A 120 19.94 -2.49 -3.58
CA VAL A 120 20.37 -2.01 -4.90
C VAL A 120 20.77 -0.53 -4.88
N GLY A 121 20.47 0.20 -3.81
CA GLY A 121 20.72 1.63 -3.67
C GLY A 121 19.83 2.49 -4.59
N GLU A 122 20.07 3.80 -4.63
CA GLU A 122 19.32 4.75 -5.48
C GLU A 122 19.82 4.78 -6.94
N GLY A 123 20.01 3.61 -7.56
CA GLY A 123 20.42 3.50 -8.97
C GLY A 123 19.27 3.69 -9.96
N LEU A 124 19.54 3.47 -11.26
CA LEU A 124 18.59 3.62 -12.39
C LEU A 124 17.25 2.90 -12.14
N LEU A 125 17.27 1.78 -11.42
CA LEU A 125 16.06 1.03 -11.06
C LEU A 125 15.13 1.81 -10.11
N ASN A 126 15.67 2.53 -9.14
CA ASN A 126 14.90 3.24 -8.09
C ASN A 126 14.69 4.73 -8.40
N LEU A 127 15.46 5.32 -9.31
CA LEU A 127 15.32 6.71 -9.73
C LEU A 127 14.06 6.96 -10.58
N ASN A 128 13.56 8.19 -10.51
CA ASN A 128 12.43 8.71 -11.29
C ASN A 128 12.75 10.11 -11.86
N GLY A 129 12.05 10.50 -12.93
CA GLY A 129 12.08 11.87 -13.47
C GLY A 129 13.43 12.29 -14.07
N PRO A 130 13.81 13.58 -13.99
CA PRO A 130 15.02 14.11 -14.64
C PRO A 130 16.32 13.41 -14.21
N LYS A 131 16.43 13.01 -12.94
CA LYS A 131 17.59 12.27 -12.43
C LYS A 131 17.74 10.88 -13.06
N TRP A 132 16.61 10.24 -13.39
CA TRP A 132 16.62 8.96 -14.10
C TRP A 132 17.06 9.14 -15.56
N PHE A 133 16.62 10.21 -16.22
CA PHE A 133 16.97 10.49 -17.62
C PHE A 133 18.45 10.88 -17.84
N GLN A 134 19.12 11.36 -16.79
CA GLN A 134 20.52 11.78 -16.83
C GLN A 134 21.53 10.63 -16.66
N HIS A 135 21.08 9.45 -16.23
CA HIS A 135 21.91 8.27 -15.99
C HIS A 135 22.03 7.40 -17.23
#